data_AF-A0A0S8J6V2-F1
#
_entry.id   AF-A0A0S8J6V2-F1
#
_cell.length_a   1.000
_cell.length_b   1.000
_cell.length_c   1.000
_cell.angle_alpha   90.00
_cell.angle_beta   90.00
_cell.angle_gamma   90.00
#
_symmetry.space_group_name_H-M   'P 1'
#
loop_
_entity.id
_entity.type
_entity.pdbx_description
1 polymer ?
#
loop_
_entity_poly.entity_id
_entity_poly.type
_entity_poly.pdbx_seq_one_letter_code
_entity_poly.pdbx_strand_id
1 'polypeptide(L)'
;MTKFYFDIRDVFRAPRLALSGKKILVQFMGFLVGYLGFLLLSYIAFLSAGSSFKETWEYHGLFPMSDFPFTEWYSWVIFALGCLFFLVCWLLAATMVGKVTYEQLKGDDFYSSKEALRFLKKNFSPVILTPFSLLAFIVFLIICGIIIGLLGKIPYVGEIGLGIFFLVPLFAAALFLAYVIFIFFFSLLLVPAIVATTKEDTFEVIVQTFSVIWNQAWRYFLYTGLLGVMAKVGIFIFGYFSFRAVQLIHFSCGVLMKEKLIDIFDEALSYITIPPHLLDYFSNIFPGINFRFHLPEIGPGIYLNWSGNISAFLIAISLIFVIFMVISYGLAILSTGQTLTYVILRKKKDDENLLERKTEMEEEEERREAEEEAKEKPEEAPKPEEKEIEKTAKSEEKAGEETAT
;
A
#
# COMPACT_ATOMS: atom_id res chain seq x y z
N MET A 1 -8.61 -22.53 18.57
CA MET A 1 -8.90 -21.35 17.72
C MET A 1 -9.75 -20.35 18.48
N THR A 2 -9.37 -19.08 18.51
CA THR A 2 -10.26 -18.01 19.01
C THR A 2 -11.47 -17.89 18.09
N LYS A 3 -12.69 -17.92 18.64
CA LYS A 3 -13.93 -17.75 17.87
C LYS A 3 -13.89 -16.43 17.07
N PHE A 4 -14.04 -16.54 15.75
CA PHE A 4 -14.21 -15.41 14.84
C PHE A 4 -15.71 -15.13 14.74
N TYR A 5 -16.13 -13.89 15.02
CA TYR A 5 -17.53 -13.51 15.16
C TYR A 5 -18.12 -12.92 13.86
N PHE A 6 -17.27 -12.57 12.89
CA PHE A 6 -17.65 -11.90 11.64
C PHE A 6 -18.37 -10.57 11.90
N ASP A 7 -17.87 -9.79 12.86
CA ASP A 7 -18.39 -8.47 13.20
C ASP A 7 -17.32 -7.52 13.77
N ILE A 8 -17.76 -6.35 14.24
CA ILE A 8 -16.91 -5.29 14.78
C ILE A 8 -15.95 -5.77 15.89
N ARG A 9 -16.30 -6.82 16.65
CA ARG A 9 -15.46 -7.36 17.73
C ARG A 9 -14.14 -7.91 17.21
N ASP A 10 -14.13 -8.43 15.99
CA ASP A 10 -12.91 -8.93 15.37
C ASP A 10 -12.03 -7.78 14.87
N VAL A 11 -12.64 -6.67 14.41
CA VAL A 11 -11.92 -5.45 14.02
C VAL A 11 -11.14 -4.88 15.22
N PHE A 12 -11.71 -4.92 16.43
CA PHE A 12 -11.02 -4.48 17.66
C PHE A 12 -9.75 -5.28 17.99
N ARG A 13 -9.55 -6.46 17.37
CA ARG A 13 -8.33 -7.26 17.57
C ARG A 13 -7.17 -6.78 16.69
N ALA A 14 -7.40 -5.87 15.75
CA ALA A 14 -6.40 -5.46 14.76
C ALA A 14 -5.07 -4.98 15.38
N PRO A 15 -5.04 -4.09 16.40
CA PRO A 15 -3.77 -3.66 16.99
C PRO A 15 -2.97 -4.77 17.64
N ARG A 16 -3.65 -5.70 18.32
CA ARG A 16 -3.01 -6.85 18.95
C ARG A 16 -2.46 -7.81 17.89
N LEU A 17 -3.22 -8.07 16.83
CA LEU A 17 -2.79 -8.93 15.73
C LEU A 17 -1.66 -8.30 14.88
N ALA A 18 -1.64 -6.98 14.78
CA ALA A 18 -0.59 -6.23 14.10
C ALA A 18 0.70 -6.10 14.93
N LEU A 19 0.62 -6.22 16.27
CA LEU A 19 1.75 -6.18 17.18
C LEU A 19 2.58 -7.47 17.10
N SER A 20 3.20 -7.66 15.94
CA SER A 20 4.06 -8.79 15.63
C SER A 20 5.29 -8.26 14.91
N GLY A 21 6.48 -8.62 15.41
CA GLY A 21 7.75 -8.15 14.85
C GLY A 21 7.84 -8.38 13.35
N LYS A 22 7.33 -9.52 12.84
CA LYS A 22 7.31 -9.84 11.40
C LYS A 22 6.47 -8.86 10.58
N LYS A 23 5.29 -8.46 11.06
CA LYS A 23 4.37 -7.54 10.36
C LYS A 23 4.90 -6.11 10.37
N ILE A 24 5.36 -5.65 11.54
CA ILE A 24 5.96 -4.33 11.69
C ILE A 24 7.22 -4.20 10.82
N LEU A 25 8.08 -5.22 10.81
CA LEU A 25 9.30 -5.20 10.02
C LEU A 25 9.03 -5.20 8.50
N VAL A 26 8.05 -5.97 8.02
CA VAL A 26 7.63 -5.92 6.60
C VAL A 26 7.17 -4.52 6.23
N GLN A 27 6.34 -3.92 7.07
CA GLN A 27 5.83 -2.57 6.83
C GLN A 27 6.95 -1.52 6.89
N PHE A 28 7.88 -1.67 7.83
CA PHE A 28 9.08 -0.83 7.95
C PHE A 28 9.98 -0.92 6.73
N MET A 29 10.24 -2.13 6.22
CA MET A 29 11.08 -2.30 5.03
C MET A 29 10.42 -1.70 3.78
N GLY A 30 9.11 -1.90 3.61
CA GLY A 30 8.37 -1.26 2.53
C GLY A 30 8.41 0.27 2.61
N PHE A 31 8.20 0.81 3.81
CA PHE A 31 8.26 2.25 4.07
C PHE A 31 9.66 2.82 3.84
N LEU A 32 10.70 2.13 4.33
CA LEU A 32 12.10 2.54 4.17
C LEU A 32 12.53 2.54 2.71
N VAL A 33 12.25 1.45 1.97
CA VAL A 33 12.59 1.37 0.53
C VAL A 33 11.82 2.44 -0.25
N GLY A 34 10.52 2.58 0.00
CA GLY A 34 9.72 3.64 -0.61
C GLY A 34 10.28 5.03 -0.33
N TYR A 35 10.64 5.29 0.94
CA TYR A 35 11.19 6.58 1.37
C TYR A 35 12.54 6.87 0.74
N LEU A 36 13.46 5.90 0.65
CA LEU A 36 14.75 6.09 -0.01
C LEU A 36 14.58 6.41 -1.51
N GLY A 37 13.64 5.76 -2.18
CA GLY A 37 13.30 6.08 -3.57
C GLY A 37 12.67 7.47 -3.72
N PHE A 38 11.75 7.84 -2.82
CA PHE A 38 11.19 9.18 -2.74
C PHE A 38 12.28 10.23 -2.51
N LEU A 39 13.19 10.00 -1.57
CA LEU A 39 14.28 10.91 -1.22
C LEU A 39 15.18 11.15 -2.43
N LEU A 40 15.63 10.05 -3.08
CA LEU A 40 16.47 10.13 -4.27
C LEU A 40 15.80 10.93 -5.40
N LEU A 41 14.55 10.60 -5.73
CA LEU A 41 13.82 11.28 -6.80
C LEU A 41 13.49 12.73 -6.45
N SER A 42 13.20 13.04 -5.19
CA SER A 42 12.99 14.41 -4.74
C SER A 42 14.25 15.24 -4.93
N TYR A 43 15.41 14.75 -4.51
CA TYR A 43 16.68 15.45 -4.73
C TYR A 43 16.99 15.66 -6.22
N ILE A 44 16.67 14.68 -7.07
CA ILE A 44 16.79 14.85 -8.53
C ILE A 44 15.83 15.94 -9.03
N ALA A 45 14.61 16.04 -8.49
CA ALA A 45 13.65 17.09 -8.83
C ALA A 45 14.13 18.50 -8.41
N PHE A 46 14.75 18.64 -7.24
CA PHE A 46 15.37 19.90 -6.80
C PHE A 46 16.54 20.30 -7.70
N LEU A 47 17.42 19.36 -8.02
CA LEU A 47 18.54 19.60 -8.96
C LEU A 47 18.03 19.98 -10.35
N SER A 48 16.97 19.34 -10.85
CA SER A 48 16.38 19.66 -12.14
C SER A 48 15.68 21.03 -12.15
N ALA A 49 15.21 21.52 -11.00
CA ALA A 49 14.68 22.87 -10.83
C ALA A 49 15.78 23.95 -10.73
N GLY A 50 17.06 23.57 -10.71
CA GLY A 50 18.20 24.49 -10.66
C GLY A 50 18.73 24.79 -9.25
N SER A 51 18.19 24.15 -8.21
CA SER A 51 18.70 24.28 -6.84
C SER A 51 20.05 23.56 -6.70
N SER A 52 20.99 24.15 -5.95
CA SER A 52 22.26 23.45 -5.66
C SER A 52 22.06 22.35 -4.62
N PHE A 53 22.87 21.28 -4.70
CA PHE A 53 22.80 20.18 -3.73
C PHE A 53 23.04 20.68 -2.29
N LYS A 54 24.00 21.59 -2.11
CA LYS A 54 24.36 22.12 -0.79
C LYS A 54 23.22 22.90 -0.15
N GLU A 55 22.61 23.83 -0.88
CA GLU A 55 21.45 24.60 -0.39
C GLU A 55 20.26 23.68 -0.08
N THR A 56 20.00 22.71 -0.96
CA THR A 56 18.93 21.72 -0.76
C THR A 56 19.17 20.90 0.51
N TRP A 57 20.40 20.45 0.76
CA TRP A 57 20.76 19.69 1.95
C TRP A 57 20.67 20.54 3.23
N GLU A 58 21.14 21.79 3.20
CA GLU A 58 21.08 22.70 4.35
C GLU A 58 19.63 23.04 4.73
N TYR A 59 18.73 23.16 3.74
CA TYR A 59 17.33 23.52 4.00
C TYR A 59 16.43 22.31 4.29
N HIS A 60 16.56 21.24 3.51
CA HIS A 60 15.65 20.08 3.57
C HIS A 60 16.24 18.87 4.28
N GLY A 61 17.57 18.72 4.37
CA GLY A 61 18.22 17.56 4.96
C GLY A 61 17.64 16.24 4.44
N LEU A 62 17.27 15.35 5.37
CA LEU A 62 16.70 14.04 5.02
C LEU A 62 15.21 14.10 4.63
N PHE A 63 14.52 15.22 4.82
CA PHE A 63 13.07 15.29 4.62
C PHE A 63 12.68 16.44 3.66
N PRO A 64 12.94 16.31 2.35
CA PRO A 64 12.56 17.30 1.34
C PRO A 64 11.05 17.27 1.04
N MET A 65 10.25 17.69 2.03
CA MET A 65 8.78 17.61 2.01
C MET A 65 8.08 18.97 2.06
N SER A 66 8.82 20.09 2.06
CA SER A 66 8.26 21.45 2.09
C SER A 66 8.85 22.32 0.99
N ASP A 67 8.24 23.50 0.77
CA ASP A 67 8.77 24.62 -0.02
C ASP A 67 9.39 24.25 -1.38
N PHE A 68 8.57 23.69 -2.26
CA PHE A 68 9.01 23.25 -3.60
C PHE A 68 9.26 24.45 -4.54
N PRO A 69 10.52 24.73 -4.95
CA PRO A 69 10.85 25.81 -5.88
C PRO A 69 10.62 25.41 -7.35
N PHE A 70 9.79 24.39 -7.60
CA PHE A 70 9.63 23.78 -8.92
C PHE A 70 8.85 24.70 -9.85
N THR A 71 9.57 25.43 -10.70
CA THR A 71 9.00 26.24 -11.77
C THR A 71 8.66 25.38 -12.99
N GLU A 72 9.51 24.42 -13.30
CA GLU A 72 9.41 23.58 -14.50
C GLU A 72 8.56 22.33 -14.28
N TRP A 73 7.76 21.96 -15.29
CA TRP A 73 6.82 20.84 -15.21
C TRP A 73 7.51 19.48 -15.02
N TYR A 74 8.72 19.30 -15.57
CA TYR A 74 9.44 18.03 -15.47
C TYR A 74 9.94 17.77 -14.04
N SER A 75 10.30 18.80 -13.28
CA SER A 75 10.66 18.68 -11.85
C SER A 75 9.46 18.16 -11.04
N TRP A 76 8.26 18.68 -11.33
CA TRP A 76 7.01 18.16 -10.75
C TRP A 76 6.75 16.70 -11.11
N VAL A 77 7.02 16.28 -12.35
CA VAL A 77 6.87 14.87 -12.77
C VAL A 77 7.83 13.96 -12.02
N ILE A 78 9.10 14.34 -11.89
CA ILE A 78 10.10 13.55 -11.15
C ILE A 78 9.70 13.42 -9.67
N PHE A 79 9.26 14.51 -9.04
CA PHE A 79 8.77 14.49 -7.66
C PHE A 79 7.54 13.58 -7.52
N ALA A 80 6.57 13.70 -8.43
CA ALA A 80 5.37 12.86 -8.45
C ALA A 80 5.71 11.37 -8.62
N LEU A 81 6.72 11.01 -9.42
CA LEU A 81 7.22 9.65 -9.54
C LEU A 81 7.82 9.15 -8.23
N GLY A 82 8.48 10.01 -7.45
CA GLY A 82 8.95 9.69 -6.09
C GLY A 82 7.81 9.33 -5.14
N CYS A 83 6.77 10.17 -5.10
CA CYS A 83 5.56 9.91 -4.31
C CYS A 83 4.85 8.61 -4.76
N LEU A 84 4.80 8.37 -6.08
CA LEU A 84 4.19 7.19 -6.66
C LEU A 84 4.96 5.92 -6.29
N PHE A 85 6.29 5.95 -6.38
CA PHE A 85 7.16 4.86 -5.98
C PHE A 85 6.95 4.50 -4.51
N PHE A 86 6.90 5.52 -3.64
CA PHE A 86 6.59 5.36 -2.24
C PHE A 86 5.23 4.68 -2.02
N LEU A 87 4.19 5.15 -2.70
CA LEU A 87 2.84 4.58 -2.63
C LEU A 87 2.83 3.11 -3.05
N VAL A 88 3.52 2.75 -4.14
CA VAL A 88 3.63 1.36 -4.61
C VAL A 88 4.31 0.49 -3.57
N CYS A 89 5.45 0.92 -3.01
CA CYS A 89 6.14 0.17 -1.96
C CYS A 89 5.24 -0.06 -0.74
N TRP A 90 4.44 0.95 -0.36
CA TRP A 90 3.47 0.83 0.72
C TRP A 90 2.37 -0.20 0.42
N LEU A 91 1.76 -0.17 -0.78
CA LEU A 91 0.72 -1.13 -1.19
C LEU A 91 1.22 -2.57 -1.19
N LEU A 92 2.44 -2.78 -1.69
CA LEU A 92 3.09 -4.09 -1.69
C LEU A 92 3.34 -4.61 -0.27
N ALA A 93 3.85 -3.77 0.62
CA ALA A 93 4.04 -4.12 2.03
C ALA A 93 2.71 -4.41 2.75
N ALA A 94 1.69 -3.59 2.50
CA ALA A 94 0.35 -3.80 3.03
C ALA A 94 -0.24 -5.15 2.59
N THR A 95 0.01 -5.56 1.34
CA THR A 95 -0.43 -6.87 0.82
C THR A 95 0.27 -8.02 1.53
N MET A 96 1.58 -7.90 1.75
CA MET A 96 2.33 -8.90 2.52
C MET A 96 1.82 -9.02 3.96
N VAL A 97 1.60 -7.88 4.65
CA VAL A 97 1.04 -7.88 6.02
C VAL A 97 -0.38 -8.46 6.04
N GLY A 98 -1.18 -8.15 5.02
CA GLY A 98 -2.52 -8.71 4.85
C GLY A 98 -2.46 -10.23 4.67
N LYS A 99 -1.52 -10.72 3.85
CA LYS A 99 -1.33 -12.16 3.61
C LYS A 99 -0.91 -12.91 4.87
N VAL A 100 0.08 -12.39 5.59
CA VAL A 100 0.52 -12.94 6.89
C VAL A 100 -0.64 -12.95 7.88
N THR A 101 -1.48 -11.91 7.86
CA THR A 101 -2.67 -11.84 8.73
C THR A 101 -3.70 -12.89 8.34
N TYR A 102 -3.95 -13.09 7.04
CA TYR A 102 -4.93 -14.05 6.55
C TYR A 102 -4.56 -15.49 6.90
N GLU A 103 -3.32 -15.90 6.66
CA GLU A 103 -2.86 -17.26 7.02
C GLU A 103 -2.87 -17.46 8.55
N GLN A 104 -2.51 -16.44 9.32
CA GLN A 104 -2.66 -16.46 10.77
C GLN A 104 -4.11 -16.68 11.22
N LEU A 105 -5.09 -16.06 10.56
CA LEU A 105 -6.50 -16.24 10.88
C LEU A 105 -7.00 -17.65 10.57
N LYS A 106 -6.33 -18.37 9.67
CA LYS A 106 -6.62 -19.76 9.30
C LYS A 106 -5.93 -20.77 10.21
N GLY A 107 -5.06 -20.31 11.11
CA GLY A 107 -4.36 -21.15 12.10
C GLY A 107 -2.86 -21.29 11.86
N ASP A 108 -2.33 -20.72 10.78
CA ASP A 108 -0.89 -20.69 10.53
C ASP A 108 -0.23 -19.47 11.20
N ASP A 109 0.07 -19.60 12.49
CA ASP A 109 0.79 -18.57 13.24
C ASP A 109 2.25 -18.40 12.77
N PHE A 110 2.83 -19.40 12.09
CA PHE A 110 4.24 -19.44 11.70
C PHE A 110 4.52 -18.90 10.29
N TYR A 111 3.49 -18.65 9.48
CA TYR A 111 3.62 -18.06 8.14
C TYR A 111 4.63 -16.91 8.10
N SER A 112 5.66 -17.08 7.29
CA SER A 112 6.88 -16.27 7.35
C SER A 112 6.82 -15.04 6.42
N SER A 113 7.61 -14.01 6.71
CA SER A 113 7.72 -12.85 5.80
C SER A 113 8.31 -13.22 4.44
N LYS A 114 9.07 -14.32 4.35
CA LYS A 114 9.64 -14.82 3.09
C LYS A 114 8.58 -15.50 2.23
N GLU A 115 7.68 -16.28 2.83
CA GLU A 115 6.51 -16.82 2.12
C GLU A 115 5.61 -15.70 1.63
N ALA A 116 5.33 -14.70 2.47
CA ALA A 116 4.53 -13.53 2.07
C ALA A 116 5.15 -12.79 0.87
N LEU A 117 6.48 -12.68 0.82
CA LEU A 117 7.18 -12.09 -0.33
C LEU A 117 7.10 -12.98 -1.58
N ARG A 118 7.18 -14.31 -1.42
CA ARG A 118 7.01 -15.28 -2.52
C ARG A 118 5.58 -15.20 -3.09
N PHE A 119 4.58 -15.09 -2.22
CA PHE A 119 3.20 -14.84 -2.60
C PHE A 119 3.06 -13.53 -3.37
N LEU A 120 3.64 -12.44 -2.85
CA LEU A 120 3.60 -11.14 -3.50
C LEU A 120 4.23 -11.19 -4.89
N LYS A 121 5.39 -11.84 -5.07
CA LYS A 121 6.04 -11.96 -6.39
C LYS A 121 5.15 -12.63 -7.44
N LYS A 122 4.23 -13.51 -7.04
CA LYS A 122 3.27 -14.14 -7.95
C LYS A 122 2.05 -13.24 -8.21
N ASN A 123 1.67 -12.40 -7.24
CA ASN A 123 0.42 -11.63 -7.25
C ASN A 123 0.61 -10.11 -7.17
N PHE A 124 1.79 -9.57 -7.52
CA PHE A 124 2.07 -8.13 -7.42
C PHE A 124 1.29 -7.32 -8.45
N SER A 125 0.98 -7.93 -9.59
CA SER A 125 0.32 -7.26 -10.71
C SER A 125 -1.06 -6.72 -10.31
N PRO A 126 -1.99 -7.52 -9.74
CA PRO A 126 -3.28 -7.01 -9.24
C PRO A 126 -3.16 -5.91 -8.18
N VAL A 127 -2.16 -5.99 -7.29
CA VAL A 127 -1.94 -4.98 -6.22
C VAL A 127 -1.68 -3.61 -6.80
N ILE A 128 -0.85 -3.54 -7.84
CA ILE A 128 -0.44 -2.30 -8.48
C ILE A 128 -1.50 -1.90 -9.51
N LEU A 129 -1.78 -2.77 -10.48
CA LEU A 129 -2.62 -2.44 -11.62
C LEU A 129 -4.02 -2.02 -11.21
N THR A 130 -4.59 -2.52 -10.12
CA THR A 130 -5.96 -2.16 -9.73
C THR A 130 -6.12 -0.65 -9.47
N PRO A 131 -5.41 -0.02 -8.50
CA PRO A 131 -5.46 1.43 -8.34
C PRO A 131 -5.10 2.22 -9.61
N PHE A 132 -4.09 1.77 -10.36
CA PHE A 132 -3.66 2.46 -11.59
C PHE A 132 -4.71 2.39 -12.70
N SER A 133 -5.41 1.27 -12.85
CA SER A 133 -6.52 1.12 -13.80
C SER A 133 -7.69 2.03 -13.42
N LEU A 134 -8.01 2.15 -12.13
CA LEU A 134 -9.02 3.10 -11.66
C LEU A 134 -8.60 4.55 -11.94
N LEU A 135 -7.34 4.91 -11.68
CA LEU A 135 -6.81 6.24 -11.99
C LEU A 135 -6.83 6.52 -13.49
N ALA A 136 -6.41 5.57 -14.33
CA ALA A 136 -6.44 5.69 -15.78
C ALA A 136 -7.88 5.87 -16.29
N PHE A 137 -8.85 5.16 -15.69
CA PHE A 137 -10.25 5.29 -16.02
C PHE A 137 -10.83 6.65 -15.63
N ILE A 138 -10.43 7.21 -14.47
CA ILE A 138 -10.78 8.58 -14.05
C ILE A 138 -10.24 9.60 -15.07
N VAL A 139 -8.96 9.49 -15.43
CA VAL A 139 -8.33 10.39 -16.41
C VAL A 139 -9.03 10.30 -17.76
N PHE A 140 -9.35 9.10 -18.21
CA PHE A 140 -10.10 8.86 -19.45
C PHE A 140 -11.47 9.57 -19.44
N LEU A 141 -12.25 9.43 -18.37
CA LEU A 141 -13.56 10.08 -18.24
C LEU A 141 -13.46 11.62 -18.20
N ILE A 142 -12.42 12.17 -17.55
CA ILE A 142 -12.15 13.61 -17.55
C ILE A 142 -11.83 14.09 -18.97
N ILE A 143 -11.00 13.36 -19.72
CA ILE A 143 -10.70 13.69 -21.12
C ILE A 143 -11.97 13.69 -21.98
N CYS A 144 -12.85 12.69 -21.81
CA CYS A 144 -14.15 12.69 -22.48
C CYS A 144 -14.99 13.93 -22.14
N GLY A 145 -15.02 14.33 -20.87
CA GLY A 145 -15.69 15.55 -20.42
C GLY A 145 -15.13 16.82 -21.07
N ILE A 146 -13.80 16.93 -21.19
CA ILE A 146 -13.13 18.05 -21.86
C ILE A 146 -13.52 18.10 -23.35
N ILE A 147 -13.54 16.95 -24.03
CA ILE A 147 -13.95 16.86 -25.44
C ILE A 147 -15.40 17.32 -25.62
N ILE A 148 -16.30 16.93 -24.73
CA ILE A 148 -17.69 17.40 -24.76
C ILE A 148 -17.77 18.90 -24.48
N GLY A 149 -16.97 19.42 -23.55
CA GLY A 149 -16.86 20.86 -23.31
C GLY A 149 -16.41 21.65 -24.54
N LEU A 150 -15.50 21.09 -25.35
CA LEU A 150 -15.09 21.66 -26.63
C LEU A 150 -16.24 21.71 -27.65
N LEU A 151 -17.07 20.66 -27.72
CA LEU A 151 -18.28 20.65 -28.57
C LEU A 151 -19.30 21.71 -28.10
N GLY A 152 -19.40 21.92 -26.78
CA GLY A 152 -20.24 22.95 -26.18
C GLY A 152 -19.86 24.39 -26.55
N LYS A 153 -18.63 24.63 -27.03
CA LYS A 153 -18.14 25.95 -27.45
C LYS A 153 -18.73 26.41 -28.79
N ILE A 154 -19.38 25.53 -29.55
CA ILE A 154 -19.97 25.87 -30.86
C ILE A 154 -21.17 26.83 -30.64
N PRO A 155 -21.17 28.04 -31.24
CA PRO A 155 -22.25 29.00 -31.06
C PRO A 155 -23.62 28.42 -31.43
N TYR A 156 -24.64 28.76 -30.64
CA TYR A 156 -26.04 28.30 -30.75
C TYR A 156 -26.23 26.79 -30.55
N VAL A 157 -25.59 25.95 -31.37
CA VAL A 157 -25.79 24.49 -31.38
C VAL A 157 -25.16 23.83 -30.15
N GLY A 158 -23.94 24.25 -29.76
CA GLY A 158 -23.24 23.69 -28.61
C GLY A 158 -23.90 24.06 -27.28
N GLU A 159 -24.36 25.32 -27.15
CA GLU A 159 -25.06 25.81 -25.97
C GLU A 159 -26.40 25.08 -25.75
N ILE A 160 -27.22 24.96 -26.80
CA ILE A 160 -28.51 24.25 -26.75
C ILE A 160 -28.27 22.75 -26.53
N GLY A 161 -27.28 22.16 -27.21
CA GLY A 161 -26.91 20.75 -27.05
C GLY A 161 -26.51 20.43 -25.62
N LEU A 162 -25.63 21.24 -25.01
CA LEU A 162 -25.25 21.10 -23.60
C LEU A 162 -26.48 21.18 -22.69
N GLY A 163 -27.39 22.13 -22.91
CA GLY A 163 -28.60 22.28 -22.11
C GLY A 163 -29.52 21.06 -22.18
N ILE A 164 -29.73 20.51 -23.37
CA ILE A 164 -30.58 19.32 -23.59
C ILE A 164 -29.93 18.06 -22.97
N PHE A 165 -28.63 17.87 -23.16
CA PHE A 165 -27.90 16.68 -22.71
C PHE A 165 -27.38 16.79 -21.26
N PHE A 166 -27.66 17.91 -20.57
CA PHE A 166 -27.13 18.18 -19.23
C PHE A 166 -27.54 17.10 -18.22
N LEU A 167 -28.83 16.77 -18.14
CA LEU A 167 -29.33 15.78 -17.18
C LEU A 167 -28.93 14.35 -17.59
N VAL A 168 -29.12 14.01 -18.87
CA VAL A 168 -28.72 12.72 -19.44
C VAL A 168 -28.11 13.00 -20.82
N PRO A 169 -26.86 12.58 -21.09
CA PRO A 169 -25.98 11.74 -20.27
C PRO A 169 -24.99 12.48 -19.34
N LEU A 170 -24.86 13.81 -19.39
CA LEU A 170 -23.71 14.50 -18.80
C LEU A 170 -23.66 14.42 -17.27
N PHE A 171 -24.76 14.76 -16.59
CA PHE A 171 -24.83 14.68 -15.14
C PHE A 171 -24.68 13.24 -14.65
N ALA A 172 -25.27 12.26 -15.35
CA ALA A 172 -25.11 10.85 -15.01
C ALA A 172 -23.65 10.39 -15.12
N ALA A 173 -22.95 10.78 -16.18
CA ALA A 173 -21.52 10.48 -16.35
C ALA A 173 -20.65 11.17 -15.28
N ALA A 174 -20.96 12.42 -14.93
CA ALA A 174 -20.27 13.16 -13.88
C ALA A 174 -20.50 12.54 -12.48
N LEU A 175 -21.73 12.12 -12.18
CA LEU A 175 -22.06 11.42 -10.94
C LEU A 175 -21.32 10.09 -10.84
N PHE A 176 -21.26 9.33 -11.94
CA PHE A 176 -20.49 8.10 -12.01
C PHE A 176 -18.99 8.36 -11.81
N LEU A 177 -18.41 9.38 -12.46
CA LEU A 177 -17.02 9.78 -12.25
C LEU A 177 -16.73 10.14 -10.79
N ALA A 178 -17.61 10.92 -10.14
CA ALA A 178 -17.48 11.26 -8.73
C ALA A 178 -17.45 10.00 -7.84
N TYR A 179 -18.29 9.01 -8.15
CA TYR A 179 -18.29 7.72 -7.46
C TYR A 179 -17.02 6.90 -7.70
N VAL A 180 -16.48 6.88 -8.92
CA VAL A 180 -15.20 6.20 -9.22
C VAL A 180 -14.04 6.86 -8.48
N ILE A 181 -13.98 8.20 -8.45
CA ILE A 181 -12.97 8.95 -7.69
C ILE A 181 -13.05 8.60 -6.20
N PHE A 182 -14.27 8.56 -5.66
CA PHE A 182 -14.50 8.15 -4.29
C PHE A 182 -13.96 6.73 -4.02
N ILE A 183 -14.29 5.75 -4.88
CA ILE A 183 -13.79 4.37 -4.75
C ILE A 183 -12.27 4.29 -4.86
N PHE A 184 -11.65 5.06 -5.75
CA PHE A 184 -10.20 5.05 -5.95
C PHE A 184 -9.44 5.29 -4.64
N PHE A 185 -9.86 6.25 -3.81
CA PHE A 185 -9.21 6.52 -2.52
C PHE A 185 -9.30 5.33 -1.56
N PHE A 186 -10.46 4.66 -1.49
CA PHE A 186 -10.65 3.50 -0.64
C PHE A 186 -9.99 2.24 -1.20
N SER A 187 -9.82 2.14 -2.52
CA SER A 187 -9.11 1.03 -3.15
C SER A 187 -7.66 0.94 -2.67
N LEU A 188 -7.01 2.07 -2.36
CA LEU A 188 -5.64 2.07 -1.84
C LEU A 188 -5.52 1.33 -0.51
N LEU A 189 -6.60 1.25 0.28
CA LEU A 189 -6.65 0.51 1.54
C LEU A 189 -7.18 -0.91 1.38
N LEU A 190 -8.20 -1.08 0.52
CA LEU A 190 -8.93 -2.34 0.39
C LEU A 190 -8.24 -3.35 -0.55
N VAL A 191 -7.62 -2.89 -1.65
CA VAL A 191 -6.99 -3.76 -2.65
C VAL A 191 -5.93 -4.69 -2.05
N PRO A 192 -5.00 -4.22 -1.19
CA PRO A 192 -4.04 -5.12 -0.54
C PRO A 192 -4.71 -6.26 0.24
N ALA A 193 -5.86 -6.00 0.88
CA ALA A 193 -6.62 -6.99 1.63
C ALA A 193 -7.36 -7.98 0.72
N ILE A 194 -7.93 -7.52 -0.39
CA ILE A 194 -8.57 -8.39 -1.38
C ILE A 194 -7.53 -9.35 -1.97
N VAL A 195 -6.45 -8.82 -2.54
CA VAL A 195 -5.42 -9.63 -3.21
C VAL A 195 -4.80 -10.66 -2.24
N ALA A 196 -4.53 -10.25 -1.00
CA ALA A 196 -3.99 -11.13 0.03
C ALA A 196 -4.87 -12.35 0.36
N THR A 197 -6.18 -12.26 0.14
CA THR A 197 -7.15 -13.28 0.56
C THR A 197 -7.74 -14.08 -0.59
N THR A 198 -7.94 -13.47 -1.76
CA THR A 198 -8.63 -14.13 -2.90
C THR A 198 -7.70 -14.67 -3.97
N LYS A 199 -6.46 -14.17 -4.11
CA LYS A 199 -5.50 -14.57 -5.17
C LYS A 199 -6.04 -14.37 -6.60
N GLU A 200 -6.91 -13.39 -6.81
CA GLU A 200 -7.58 -13.16 -8.10
C GLU A 200 -6.84 -12.12 -8.98
N ASP A 201 -7.28 -12.00 -10.23
CA ASP A 201 -6.73 -11.08 -11.21
C ASP A 201 -7.19 -9.63 -11.00
N THR A 202 -6.59 -8.69 -11.73
CA THR A 202 -6.88 -7.25 -11.61
C THR A 202 -8.36 -6.93 -11.82
N PHE A 203 -9.01 -7.59 -12.80
CA PHE A 203 -10.41 -7.31 -13.12
C PHE A 203 -11.33 -7.73 -11.97
N GLU A 204 -11.16 -8.94 -11.45
CA GLU A 204 -11.96 -9.44 -10.33
C GLU A 204 -11.71 -8.60 -9.06
N VAL A 205 -10.47 -8.19 -8.79
CA VAL A 205 -10.16 -7.30 -7.65
C VAL A 205 -10.86 -5.94 -7.78
N ILE A 206 -10.96 -5.38 -8.99
CA ILE A 206 -11.76 -4.16 -9.25
C ILE A 206 -13.23 -4.44 -8.91
N VAL A 207 -13.82 -5.49 -9.49
CA VAL A 207 -15.24 -5.85 -9.28
C VAL A 207 -15.53 -6.03 -7.79
N GLN A 208 -14.64 -6.70 -7.06
CA GLN A 208 -14.79 -6.92 -5.63
C GLN A 208 -14.66 -5.63 -4.82
N THR A 209 -13.76 -4.73 -5.21
CA THR A 209 -13.63 -3.40 -4.59
C THR A 209 -14.95 -2.63 -4.70
N PHE A 210 -15.53 -2.54 -5.91
CA PHE A 210 -16.84 -1.92 -6.13
C PHE A 210 -17.94 -2.62 -5.34
N SER A 211 -17.99 -3.96 -5.39
CA SER A 211 -19.03 -4.77 -4.78
C SER A 211 -19.03 -4.65 -3.25
N VAL A 212 -17.86 -4.63 -2.60
CA VAL A 212 -17.74 -4.46 -1.14
C VAL A 212 -18.16 -3.07 -0.71
N ILE A 213 -17.66 -2.03 -1.40
CA ILE A 213 -17.97 -0.64 -1.06
C ILE A 213 -19.46 -0.37 -1.26
N TRP A 214 -20.08 -0.90 -2.32
CA TRP A 214 -21.50 -0.68 -2.58
C TRP A 214 -22.42 -1.48 -1.65
N ASN A 215 -22.23 -2.80 -1.58
CA ASN A 215 -23.18 -3.68 -0.87
C ASN A 215 -23.05 -3.60 0.66
N GLN A 216 -21.92 -3.14 1.18
CA GLN A 216 -21.66 -3.04 2.62
C GLN A 216 -21.07 -1.68 3.03
N ALA A 217 -21.43 -0.60 2.31
CA ALA A 217 -20.92 0.76 2.50
C ALA A 217 -20.80 1.17 3.97
N TRP A 218 -21.90 1.13 4.72
CA TRP A 218 -21.94 1.58 6.11
C TRP A 218 -20.98 0.78 7.01
N ARG A 219 -20.89 -0.55 6.83
CA ARG A 219 -19.97 -1.39 7.61
C ARG A 219 -18.53 -1.12 7.24
N TYR A 220 -18.24 -1.02 5.94
CA TYR A 220 -16.90 -0.74 5.46
C TYR A 220 -16.36 0.59 6.02
N PHE A 221 -17.16 1.66 5.95
CA PHE A 221 -16.72 2.97 6.45
C PHE A 221 -16.64 3.03 7.97
N LEU A 222 -17.57 2.41 8.71
CA LEU A 222 -17.46 2.35 10.17
C LEU A 222 -16.24 1.53 10.61
N TYR A 223 -15.99 0.38 9.98
CA TYR A 223 -14.85 -0.46 10.34
C TYR A 223 -13.53 0.21 9.95
N THR A 224 -13.44 0.80 8.76
CA THR A 224 -12.25 1.55 8.32
C THR A 224 -12.00 2.79 9.19
N GLY A 225 -13.05 3.54 9.55
CA GLY A 225 -12.94 4.67 10.47
C GLY A 225 -12.48 4.26 11.87
N LEU A 226 -13.05 3.18 12.41
CA LEU A 226 -12.61 2.60 13.68
C LEU A 226 -11.14 2.17 13.61
N LEU A 227 -10.72 1.52 12.53
CA LEU A 227 -9.32 1.15 12.32
C LEU A 227 -8.39 2.36 12.28
N GLY A 228 -8.81 3.46 11.68
CA GLY A 228 -8.07 4.72 11.71
C GLY A 228 -7.84 5.22 13.14
N VAL A 229 -8.88 5.20 13.98
CA VAL A 229 -8.79 5.56 15.41
C VAL A 229 -7.86 4.60 16.15
N MET A 230 -7.98 3.30 15.92
CA MET A 230 -7.16 2.28 16.57
C MET A 230 -5.69 2.37 16.14
N ALA A 231 -5.41 2.65 14.86
CA ALA A 231 -4.07 2.88 14.36
C ALA A 231 -3.46 4.12 15.01
N LYS A 232 -4.24 5.21 15.14
CA LYS A 232 -3.82 6.44 15.81
C LYS A 232 -3.46 6.20 17.29
N VAL A 233 -4.31 5.50 18.03
CA VAL A 233 -4.04 5.14 19.43
C VAL A 233 -2.82 4.21 19.53
N GLY A 234 -2.69 3.25 18.63
CA GLY A 234 -1.54 2.34 18.58
C GLY A 234 -0.21 3.07 18.33
N ILE A 235 -0.19 3.98 17.36
CA ILE A 235 0.94 4.89 17.08
C ILE A 235 1.30 5.69 18.33
N PHE A 236 0.30 6.29 19.01
CA PHE A 236 0.56 7.09 20.20
C PHE A 236 1.17 6.27 21.34
N ILE A 237 0.60 5.10 21.66
CA ILE A 237 1.09 4.24 22.74
C ILE A 237 2.51 3.76 22.43
N PHE A 238 2.73 3.21 21.24
CA PHE A 238 4.03 2.68 20.85
C PHE A 238 5.08 3.79 20.69
N GLY A 239 4.67 4.95 20.16
CA GLY A 239 5.48 6.17 20.09
C GLY A 239 5.89 6.68 21.47
N TYR A 240 4.96 6.69 22.45
CA TYR A 240 5.25 7.05 23.83
C TYR A 240 6.30 6.13 24.46
N PHE A 241 6.15 4.81 24.33
CA PHE A 241 7.13 3.86 24.87
C PHE A 241 8.49 3.98 24.16
N SER A 242 8.49 4.21 22.85
CA SER A 242 9.72 4.44 22.08
C SER A 242 10.42 5.73 22.53
N PHE A 243 9.67 6.80 22.76
CA PHE A 243 10.17 8.05 23.31
C PHE A 243 10.75 7.87 24.73
N ARG A 244 10.03 7.16 25.61
CA ARG A 244 10.55 6.84 26.95
C ARG A 244 11.81 5.97 26.91
N ALA A 245 11.93 5.06 25.94
CA ALA A 245 13.16 4.28 25.75
C ALA A 245 14.35 5.18 25.37
N VAL A 246 14.16 6.15 24.46
CA VAL A 246 15.20 7.14 24.13
C VAL A 246 15.57 7.99 25.34
N GLN A 247 14.59 8.46 26.11
CA GLN A 247 14.85 9.21 27.35
C GLN A 247 15.61 8.37 28.39
N LEU A 248 15.33 7.08 28.48
CA LEU A 248 16.05 6.17 29.37
C LEU A 248 17.51 6.04 28.94
N ILE A 249 17.79 5.93 27.64
CA ILE A 249 19.16 5.93 27.10
C ILE A 249 19.87 7.23 27.43
N HIS A 250 19.21 8.37 27.19
CA HIS A 250 19.75 9.69 27.49
C HIS A 250 20.07 9.81 28.99
N PHE A 251 19.16 9.37 29.86
CA PHE A 251 19.37 9.35 31.30
C PHE A 251 20.53 8.44 31.71
N SER A 252 20.51 7.17 31.29
CA SER A 252 21.50 6.17 31.71
C SER A 252 22.91 6.51 31.24
N CYS A 253 23.06 6.88 29.96
CA CYS A 253 24.35 7.28 29.40
C CYS A 253 24.78 8.66 29.92
N GLY A 254 23.82 9.55 30.17
CA GLY A 254 24.04 10.90 30.67
C GLY A 254 24.65 10.98 32.06
N VAL A 255 24.44 9.96 32.91
CA VAL A 255 25.08 9.87 34.25
C VAL A 255 26.59 10.03 34.17
N LEU A 256 27.21 9.42 33.14
CA LEU A 256 28.66 9.45 32.95
C LEU A 256 29.10 10.47 31.91
N MET A 257 28.37 10.59 30.79
CA MET A 257 28.76 11.45 29.66
C MET A 257 28.44 12.94 29.89
N LYS A 258 27.49 13.27 30.76
CA LYS A 258 27.07 14.64 31.11
C LYS A 258 26.77 15.49 29.85
N GLU A 259 27.26 16.74 29.82
CA GLU A 259 27.06 17.73 28.76
C GLU A 259 27.41 17.21 27.37
N LYS A 260 28.45 16.37 27.26
CA LYS A 260 28.85 15.80 25.97
C LYS A 260 27.74 15.00 25.29
N LEU A 261 26.88 14.32 26.05
CA LEU A 261 25.75 13.59 25.47
C LEU A 261 24.66 14.55 25.00
N ILE A 262 24.42 15.63 25.74
CA ILE A 262 23.44 16.66 25.40
C ILE A 262 23.83 17.29 24.08
N ASP A 263 25.08 17.75 23.94
CA ASP A 263 25.55 18.39 22.70
C ASP A 263 25.44 17.45 21.48
N ILE A 264 25.70 16.15 21.67
CA ILE A 264 25.54 15.13 20.61
C ILE A 264 24.07 14.95 20.22
N PHE A 265 23.15 14.95 21.18
CA PHE A 265 21.72 14.82 20.91
C PHE A 265 21.14 16.07 20.25
N ASP A 266 21.56 17.26 20.68
CA ASP A 266 21.14 18.53 20.06
C ASP A 266 21.62 18.62 18.61
N GLU A 267 22.87 18.23 18.33
CA GLU A 267 23.36 18.12 16.96
C GLU A 267 22.67 16.99 16.19
N ALA A 268 22.28 15.89 16.82
CA ALA A 268 21.53 14.82 16.14
C ALA A 268 20.12 15.27 15.73
N LEU A 269 19.46 16.07 16.58
CA LEU A 269 18.13 16.62 16.30
C LEU A 269 18.17 17.66 15.18
N SER A 270 19.27 18.38 14.99
CA SER A 270 19.43 19.37 13.91
C SER A 270 19.31 18.74 12.50
N TYR A 271 19.68 17.46 12.34
CA TYR A 271 19.50 16.72 11.08
C TYR A 271 18.05 16.33 10.78
N ILE A 272 17.15 16.39 11.78
CA ILE A 272 15.75 15.99 11.65
C ILE A 272 14.90 17.21 11.28
N THR A 273 14.79 17.47 9.99
CA THR A 273 14.05 18.61 9.40
C THR A 273 12.55 18.35 9.22
N ILE A 274 11.98 17.42 9.99
CA ILE A 274 10.55 17.07 9.85
C ILE A 274 9.69 18.27 10.30
N PRO A 275 8.69 18.68 9.51
CA PRO A 275 7.81 19.78 9.90
C PRO A 275 7.16 19.54 11.27
N PRO A 276 7.15 20.53 12.19
CA PRO A 276 6.65 20.35 13.56
C PRO A 276 5.20 19.84 13.61
N HIS A 277 4.35 20.29 12.69
CA HIS A 277 2.95 19.84 12.61
C HIS A 277 2.81 18.33 12.37
N LEU A 278 3.75 17.71 11.65
CA LEU A 278 3.75 16.29 11.36
C LEU A 278 4.16 15.49 12.61
N LEU A 279 5.20 15.96 13.32
CA LEU A 279 5.62 15.38 14.59
C LEU A 279 4.54 15.53 15.67
N ASP A 280 3.90 16.70 15.74
CA ASP A 280 2.76 16.97 16.62
C ASP A 280 1.58 16.07 16.31
N TYR A 281 1.33 15.77 15.04
CA TYR A 281 0.33 14.78 14.68
C TYR A 281 0.68 13.43 15.33
N PHE A 282 1.91 12.91 15.21
CA PHE A 282 2.23 11.60 15.78
C PHE A 282 2.33 11.58 17.32
N SER A 283 2.69 12.71 17.95
CA SER A 283 2.84 12.81 19.40
C SER A 283 1.54 13.12 20.15
N ASN A 284 0.50 13.60 19.45
CA ASN A 284 -0.80 13.94 20.01
C ASN A 284 -1.88 12.93 19.63
N ILE A 285 -2.77 12.60 20.58
CA ILE A 285 -3.91 11.70 20.32
C ILE A 285 -5.05 12.44 19.59
N PHE A 286 -5.45 13.60 20.12
CA PHE A 286 -6.71 14.25 19.75
C PHE A 286 -6.47 15.59 19.06
N PRO A 287 -7.08 15.85 17.89
CA PRO A 287 -7.00 17.16 17.27
C PRO A 287 -7.64 18.22 18.17
N GLY A 288 -6.96 19.35 18.37
CA GLY A 288 -7.46 20.49 19.16
C GLY A 288 -7.37 20.34 20.68
N ILE A 289 -6.95 19.18 21.20
CA ILE A 289 -6.68 18.96 22.63
C ILE A 289 -5.19 18.66 22.79
N ASN A 290 -4.50 19.36 23.70
CA ASN A 290 -3.07 19.17 23.95
C ASN A 290 -2.81 17.94 24.83
N PHE A 291 -3.21 16.75 24.37
CA PHE A 291 -2.87 15.48 25.00
C PHE A 291 -1.72 14.81 24.24
N ARG A 292 -0.51 15.35 24.42
CA ARG A 292 0.71 14.92 23.73
C ARG A 292 1.86 14.62 24.69
N PHE A 293 2.80 13.79 24.24
CA PHE A 293 4.13 13.76 24.84
C PHE A 293 5.02 14.80 24.15
N HIS A 294 5.77 15.57 24.95
CA HIS A 294 6.60 16.66 24.43
C HIS A 294 7.87 16.08 23.83
N LEU A 295 7.98 16.17 22.51
CA LEU A 295 9.23 15.89 21.81
C LEU A 295 10.24 17.01 22.07
N PRO A 296 11.55 16.72 22.04
CA PRO A 296 12.58 17.74 22.13
C PRO A 296 12.43 18.75 21.00
N GLU A 297 12.76 20.01 21.27
CA GLU A 297 12.76 21.05 20.24
C GLU A 297 13.86 20.77 19.22
N ILE A 298 13.52 20.92 17.94
CA ILE A 298 14.50 20.84 16.85
C ILE A 298 15.17 22.21 16.78
N GLY A 299 16.43 22.27 17.21
CA GLY A 299 17.21 23.50 17.31
C GLY A 299 18.32 23.61 16.26
N PRO A 300 18.98 24.77 16.17
CA PRO A 300 20.17 24.93 15.34
C PRO A 300 21.28 24.00 15.87
N GLY A 301 22.01 23.37 14.95
CA GLY A 301 23.10 22.46 15.27
C GLY A 301 24.22 23.11 16.10
N ILE A 302 24.96 22.27 16.82
CA ILE A 302 26.08 22.68 17.67
C ILE A 302 27.37 22.18 17.05
N TYR A 303 28.40 23.01 17.03
CA TYR A 303 29.72 22.59 16.54
C TYR A 303 30.37 21.57 17.48
N LEU A 304 30.42 20.32 17.03
CA LEU A 304 31.13 19.23 17.71
C LEU A 304 32.50 18.96 17.06
N ASN A 305 33.35 18.24 17.79
CA ASN A 305 34.55 17.65 17.22
C ASN A 305 34.19 16.56 16.18
N TRP A 306 35.15 16.15 15.35
CA TRP A 306 34.92 15.20 14.25
C TRP A 306 34.21 13.90 14.71
N SER A 307 34.61 13.35 15.86
CA SER A 307 33.98 12.16 16.44
C SER A 307 32.54 12.40 16.92
N GLY A 308 32.25 13.60 17.45
CA GLY A 308 30.94 14.00 17.91
C GLY A 308 29.96 14.17 16.75
N ASN A 309 30.39 14.79 15.65
CA ASN A 309 29.56 14.92 14.43
C ASN A 309 29.18 13.56 13.85
N ILE A 310 30.12 12.61 13.80
CA ILE A 310 29.83 11.24 13.34
C ILE A 310 28.83 10.56 14.28
N SER A 311 29.01 10.70 15.60
CA SER A 311 28.09 10.14 16.59
C SER A 311 26.69 10.74 16.47
N ALA A 312 26.58 12.06 16.32
CA ALA A 312 25.31 12.76 16.17
C ALA A 312 24.57 12.31 14.91
N PHE A 313 25.28 12.20 13.78
CA PHE A 313 24.71 11.69 12.53
C PHE A 313 24.18 10.24 12.66
N LEU A 314 24.91 9.34 13.32
CA LEU A 314 24.45 7.97 13.56
C LEU A 314 23.22 7.91 14.49
N ILE A 315 23.18 8.78 15.49
CA ILE A 315 22.01 8.91 16.38
C ILE A 315 20.82 9.46 15.60
N ALA A 316 21.00 10.45 14.74
CA ALA A 316 19.95 11.00 13.88
C ALA A 316 19.31 9.90 13.00
N ILE A 317 20.12 9.08 12.32
CA ILE A 317 19.63 7.93 11.54
C ILE A 317 18.85 6.96 12.42
N SER A 318 19.35 6.67 13.62
CA SER A 318 18.70 5.76 14.55
C SER A 318 17.34 6.30 15.03
N LEU A 319 17.23 7.60 15.29
CA LEU A 319 15.97 8.25 15.65
C LEU A 319 14.97 8.22 14.50
N ILE A 320 15.42 8.42 13.25
CA ILE A 320 14.57 8.27 12.06
C ILE A 320 14.03 6.84 11.96
N PHE A 321 14.86 5.83 12.22
CA PHE A 321 14.43 4.43 12.21
C PHE A 321 13.37 4.17 13.29
N VAL A 322 13.53 4.76 14.48
CA VAL A 322 12.51 4.69 15.54
C VAL A 322 11.19 5.32 15.09
N ILE A 323 11.23 6.52 14.48
CA ILE A 323 10.04 7.19 13.94
C ILE A 323 9.36 6.30 12.88
N PHE A 324 10.14 5.74 11.96
CA PHE A 324 9.63 4.86 10.90
C PHE A 324 9.03 3.58 11.47
N MET A 325 9.63 2.98 12.51
CA MET A 325 9.06 1.83 13.20
C MET A 325 7.71 2.15 13.84
N VAL A 326 7.56 3.33 14.44
CA VAL A 326 6.29 3.78 15.03
C VAL A 326 5.21 3.95 13.98
N ILE A 327 5.53 4.61 12.86
CA ILE A 327 4.60 4.77 11.73
C ILE A 327 4.23 3.41 11.14
N SER A 328 5.22 2.52 10.99
CA SER A 328 5.06 1.17 10.44
C SER A 328 4.12 0.31 11.28
N TYR A 329 4.14 0.47 12.61
CA TYR A 329 3.16 -0.19 13.46
C TYR A 329 1.74 0.28 13.14
N GLY A 330 1.51 1.59 13.03
CA GLY A 330 0.19 2.12 12.65
C GLY A 330 -0.28 1.64 11.27
N LEU A 331 0.60 1.62 10.29
CA LEU A 331 0.31 1.09 8.96
C LEU A 331 0.00 -0.42 9.01
N ALA A 332 0.72 -1.19 9.83
CA ALA A 332 0.42 -2.62 10.03
C ALA A 332 -0.95 -2.84 10.67
N ILE A 333 -1.39 -1.98 11.60
CA ILE A 333 -2.76 -1.99 12.15
C ILE A 333 -3.78 -1.81 11.04
N LEU A 334 -3.56 -0.83 10.16
CA LEU A 334 -4.46 -0.58 9.03
C LEU A 334 -4.50 -1.80 8.09
N SER A 335 -3.36 -2.34 7.67
CA SER A 335 -3.31 -3.50 6.76
C SER A 335 -3.97 -4.74 7.36
N THR A 336 -3.62 -5.12 8.61
CA THR A 336 -4.25 -6.24 9.33
C THR A 336 -5.75 -6.00 9.53
N GLY A 337 -6.14 -4.77 9.86
CA GLY A 337 -7.53 -4.38 10.04
C GLY A 337 -8.35 -4.44 8.76
N GLN A 338 -7.79 -4.01 7.63
CA GLN A 338 -8.45 -4.09 6.32
C GLN A 338 -8.62 -5.54 5.89
N THR A 339 -7.65 -6.43 6.17
CA THR A 339 -7.81 -7.87 5.95
C THR A 339 -8.95 -8.46 6.78
N LEU A 340 -9.01 -8.15 8.08
CA LEU A 340 -10.12 -8.56 8.95
C LEU A 340 -11.46 -8.05 8.41
N THR A 341 -11.51 -6.76 8.07
CA THR A 341 -12.69 -6.10 7.51
C THR A 341 -13.15 -6.79 6.24
N TYR A 342 -12.24 -7.05 5.30
CA TYR A 342 -12.58 -7.71 4.05
C TYR A 342 -13.13 -9.13 4.27
N VAL A 343 -12.51 -9.94 5.13
CA VAL A 343 -13.00 -11.29 5.48
C VAL A 343 -14.41 -11.22 6.10
N ILE A 344 -14.66 -10.27 7.00
CA ILE A 344 -15.98 -10.05 7.60
C ILE A 344 -17.00 -9.67 6.53
N LEU A 345 -16.66 -8.71 5.66
CA LEU A 345 -17.58 -8.20 4.65
C LEU A 345 -17.87 -9.23 3.57
N ARG A 346 -16.89 -10.05 3.18
CA ARG A 346 -17.09 -11.18 2.26
C ARG A 346 -18.13 -12.16 2.80
N LYS A 347 -17.99 -12.59 4.07
CA LYS A 347 -18.97 -13.47 4.72
C LYS A 347 -20.35 -12.83 4.83
N LYS A 348 -20.44 -11.51 5.04
CA LYS A 348 -21.74 -10.82 5.15
C LYS A 348 -22.41 -10.54 3.80
N LYS A 349 -21.63 -10.41 2.74
CA LYS A 349 -22.10 -10.06 1.39
C LYS A 349 -22.43 -11.31 0.58
N ASP A 350 -21.54 -12.30 0.58
CA ASP A 350 -21.60 -13.47 -0.30
C ASP A 350 -21.87 -14.79 0.47
N ASP A 351 -22.08 -14.73 1.79
CA ASP A 351 -22.13 -15.90 2.70
C ASP A 351 -20.90 -16.83 2.62
N GLU A 352 -19.83 -16.36 2.00
CA GLU A 352 -18.60 -17.12 1.80
C GLU A 352 -17.62 -16.91 2.96
N ASN A 353 -17.22 -17.98 3.63
CA ASN A 353 -16.21 -17.93 4.67
C ASN A 353 -14.82 -18.18 4.07
N LEU A 354 -14.07 -17.11 3.83
CA LEU A 354 -12.70 -17.21 3.30
C LEU A 354 -11.76 -18.03 4.21
N LEU A 355 -12.02 -18.08 5.52
CA LEU A 355 -11.17 -18.80 6.47
C LEU A 355 -11.29 -20.33 6.36
N GLU A 356 -12.33 -20.84 5.70
CA GLU A 356 -12.51 -22.29 5.44
C GLU A 356 -11.73 -22.77 4.22
N ARG A 357 -11.19 -21.85 3.40
CA ARG A 357 -10.31 -22.23 2.28
C ARG A 357 -9.02 -22.87 2.84
N LYS A 358 -8.48 -23.89 2.18
CA LYS A 358 -7.23 -24.55 2.59
C LYS A 358 -6.08 -23.57 2.76
N THR A 359 -5.26 -23.73 3.80
CA THR A 359 -4.05 -22.90 4.03
C THR A 359 -3.05 -23.05 2.88
N GLU A 360 -2.14 -22.08 2.70
CA GLU A 360 -1.06 -22.26 1.71
C GLU A 360 -0.16 -23.45 2.04
N MET A 361 0.05 -23.74 3.33
CA MET A 361 0.78 -24.94 3.74
C MET A 361 0.06 -26.21 3.32
N GLU A 362 -1.26 -26.30 3.56
CA GLU A 362 -2.07 -27.43 3.10
C GLU A 362 -2.06 -27.56 1.57
N GLU A 363 -2.17 -26.44 0.83
CA GLU A 363 -2.05 -26.45 -0.64
C GLU A 363 -0.66 -26.90 -1.13
N GLU A 364 0.41 -26.54 -0.41
CA GLU A 364 1.78 -26.95 -0.73
C GLU A 364 2.04 -28.42 -0.37
N GLU A 365 1.52 -28.91 0.75
CA GLU A 365 1.58 -30.33 1.15
C GLU A 365 0.86 -31.21 0.12
N GLU A 366 -0.37 -30.87 -0.28
CA GLU A 366 -1.10 -31.62 -1.31
C GLU A 366 -0.39 -31.64 -2.67
N ARG A 367 0.27 -30.53 -3.06
CA ARG A 367 1.09 -30.51 -4.29
C ARG A 367 2.30 -31.41 -4.18
N ARG A 368 2.96 -31.45 -3.02
CA ARG A 368 4.12 -32.33 -2.79
C ARG A 368 3.71 -33.79 -2.80
N GLU A 369 2.61 -34.13 -2.15
CA GLU A 369 2.03 -35.47 -2.19
C GLU A 369 1.66 -35.87 -3.62
N ALA A 370 1.00 -34.99 -4.40
CA ALA A 370 0.68 -35.25 -5.79
C ALA A 370 1.92 -35.41 -6.68
N GLU A 371 2.99 -34.63 -6.44
CA GLU A 371 4.27 -34.77 -7.16
C GLU A 371 5.00 -36.06 -6.77
N GLU A 372 4.88 -36.53 -5.53
CA GLU A 372 5.42 -37.81 -5.07
C GLU A 372 4.63 -38.98 -5.67
N GLU A 373 3.29 -38.94 -5.67
CA GLU A 373 2.43 -39.93 -6.33
C GLU A 373 2.67 -39.99 -7.86
N ALA A 374 2.92 -38.85 -8.50
CA ALA A 374 3.24 -38.79 -9.93
C ALA A 374 4.62 -39.39 -10.25
N LYS A 375 5.56 -39.37 -9.30
CA LYS A 375 6.88 -40.01 -9.43
C LYS A 375 6.83 -41.51 -9.12
N GLU A 376 5.88 -41.96 -8.30
CA GLU A 376 5.72 -43.37 -7.93
C GLU A 376 4.91 -44.19 -8.95
N LYS A 377 4.10 -43.57 -9.81
CA LYS A 377 3.48 -44.25 -10.96
C LYS A 377 4.51 -44.45 -12.08
N PRO A 378 4.90 -45.69 -12.44
CA PRO A 378 5.72 -45.90 -13.63
C PRO A 378 4.93 -45.44 -14.86
N GLU A 379 5.59 -44.74 -15.79
CA GLU A 379 5.07 -44.52 -17.15
C GLU A 379 4.61 -45.85 -17.75
N GLU A 380 3.30 -46.11 -17.77
CA GLU A 380 2.73 -47.07 -18.71
C GLU A 380 2.91 -46.47 -20.11
N ALA A 381 4.02 -46.84 -20.74
CA ALA A 381 4.35 -46.43 -22.09
C ALA A 381 3.18 -46.74 -23.05
N PRO A 382 2.66 -45.76 -23.80
CA PRO A 382 1.67 -46.06 -24.83
C PRO A 382 2.36 -46.87 -25.94
N LYS A 383 1.84 -48.07 -26.21
CA LYS A 383 2.18 -48.88 -27.39
C LYS A 383 1.95 -48.06 -28.67
N PRO A 384 2.84 -48.11 -29.67
CA PRO A 384 2.64 -47.42 -30.94
C PRO A 384 1.90 -48.32 -31.95
N GLU A 385 0.58 -48.13 -32.07
CA GLU A 385 -0.31 -48.56 -33.18
C GLU A 385 -1.41 -47.48 -33.20
N GLU A 386 -1.76 -46.75 -34.26
CA GLU A 386 -1.66 -46.92 -35.71
C GLU A 386 -1.32 -45.58 -36.40
N LYS A 387 -0.54 -45.67 -37.48
CA LYS A 387 -0.40 -44.62 -38.50
C LYS A 387 -1.55 -44.73 -39.51
N GLU A 388 -1.97 -43.58 -40.01
CA GLU A 388 -2.58 -43.37 -41.33
C GLU A 388 -3.98 -43.96 -41.59
N ILE A 389 -5.01 -43.31 -41.02
CA ILE A 389 -6.32 -43.17 -41.69
C ILE A 389 -6.66 -41.68 -41.76
N GLU A 390 -5.89 -40.91 -42.52
CA GLU A 390 -6.31 -39.55 -42.92
C GLU A 390 -5.68 -39.10 -44.25
N LYS A 391 -5.43 -40.05 -45.16
CA LYS A 391 -5.10 -39.76 -46.57
C LYS A 391 -6.22 -40.14 -47.55
N THR A 392 -7.36 -40.65 -47.07
CA THR A 392 -8.49 -41.04 -47.92
C THR A 392 -9.66 -40.05 -47.90
N ALA A 393 -9.51 -38.87 -47.29
CA ALA A 393 -10.56 -37.84 -47.23
C ALA A 393 -10.24 -36.55 -48.02
N LYS A 394 -9.11 -36.50 -48.75
CA LYS A 394 -8.70 -35.29 -49.50
C LYS A 394 -8.50 -35.46 -51.00
N SER A 395 -8.86 -36.63 -51.56
CA SER A 395 -8.80 -36.89 -53.01
C SER A 395 -10.15 -37.14 -53.68
N GLU A 396 -11.28 -37.17 -52.95
CA GLU A 396 -12.61 -37.34 -53.57
C GLU A 396 -13.47 -36.07 -53.62
N GLU A 397 -13.07 -34.96 -53.00
CA GLU A 397 -13.85 -33.71 -53.01
C GLU A 397 -13.38 -32.66 -54.05
N LYS A 398 -12.51 -33.04 -55.01
CA LYS A 398 -11.99 -32.11 -56.04
C LYS A 398 -12.02 -32.62 -57.49
N ALA A 399 -12.81 -33.64 -57.80
CA ALA A 399 -13.01 -34.09 -59.19
C ALA A 399 -14.48 -34.33 -59.58
N GLY A 400 -15.45 -33.85 -58.78
CA GLY A 400 -16.88 -34.07 -59.01
C GLY A 400 -17.70 -32.86 -59.48
N GLU A 401 -17.10 -31.68 -59.64
CA GLU A 401 -17.86 -30.45 -59.93
C GLU A 401 -17.24 -29.64 -61.08
N GLU A 402 -17.05 -30.29 -62.23
CA GLU A 402 -16.86 -29.61 -63.53
C GLU A 402 -17.22 -30.59 -64.67
N THR A 403 -18.51 -30.92 -64.81
CA THR A 403 -19.15 -31.35 -66.07
C THR A 403 -20.67 -31.46 -65.87
N ALA A 404 -21.44 -30.88 -66.81
CA ALA A 404 -22.89 -30.68 -66.86
C ALA A 404 -23.36 -29.47 -66.00
N THR A 405 -23.79 -28.34 -66.57
CA THR A 405 -24.59 -28.12 -67.79
C THR A 405 -24.38 -26.70 -68.30
#